data_AF-A0A2G2GMA9-F1
#
_entry.id   AF-A0A2G2GMA9-F1
#
_cell.length_a   1.000
_cell.length_b   1.000
_cell.length_c   1.000
_cell.angle_alpha   90.00
_cell.angle_beta   90.00
_cell.angle_gamma   90.00
#
_symmetry.space_group_name_H-M   'P 1'
#
loop_
_entity.id
_entity.type
_entity.pdbx_description
1 polymer ?
#
loop_
_entity_poly.entity_id
_entity_poly.type
_entity_poly.pdbx_seq_one_letter_code
_entity_poly.pdbx_strand_id
1 'polypeptide(L)'
;MYGHPEGRKVVFVGDLIDRGLQNFEVVRIAKSMTEAGQAITVMGNHEFNAICFRTRDGNGEFLRKHTSKNIEQHHAFLYEVAMQENAQAEWQAAIDWFKTLPIFIETENLRIVHACWDQKSIDILKPKLGVNNTLPEKLYVDASTKGDPIFGAIETLLKGDEKELPDGITFVAILEVPPDFAGGSPKQPPI
;
A
#
# COMPACT_ATOMS: atom_id res chain seq x y z
N MET A 1 -18.72 -14.42 4.93
CA MET A 1 -18.42 -13.84 3.60
C MET A 1 -19.26 -12.58 3.47
N TYR A 2 -18.63 -11.44 3.17
CA TYR A 2 -19.32 -10.15 3.02
C TYR A 2 -19.74 -9.94 1.57
N GLY A 3 -20.97 -9.47 1.35
CA GLY A 3 -21.52 -9.18 0.02
C GLY A 3 -22.76 -8.32 0.14
N HIS A 4 -23.04 -7.51 -0.88
CA HIS A 4 -24.22 -6.64 -0.88
C HIS A 4 -25.45 -7.43 -1.36
N PRO A 5 -26.63 -7.31 -0.70
CA PRO A 5 -27.84 -8.07 -1.08
C PRO A 5 -28.27 -7.90 -2.55
N GLU A 6 -28.04 -6.72 -3.12
CA GLU A 6 -28.35 -6.41 -4.52
C GLU A 6 -27.21 -6.75 -5.51
N GLY A 7 -26.14 -7.44 -5.07
CA GLY A 7 -25.01 -7.81 -5.93
C GLY A 7 -24.06 -6.66 -6.29
N ARG A 8 -24.08 -5.55 -5.55
CA ARG A 8 -23.10 -4.46 -5.70
C ARG A 8 -21.70 -4.93 -5.29
N LYS A 9 -20.68 -4.46 -6.00
CA LYS A 9 -19.28 -4.75 -5.69
C LYS A 9 -18.60 -3.58 -5.00
N VAL A 10 -17.66 -3.89 -4.11
CA VAL A 10 -16.78 -2.91 -3.47
C VAL A 10 -15.56 -2.67 -4.36
N VAL A 11 -15.08 -1.44 -4.41
CA VAL A 11 -13.79 -1.08 -5.00
C VAL A 11 -12.89 -0.61 -3.88
N PHE A 12 -11.88 -1.40 -3.53
CA PHE A 12 -10.82 -0.98 -2.63
C PHE A 12 -9.72 -0.30 -3.45
N VAL A 13 -9.45 0.97 -3.14
CA VAL A 13 -8.48 1.79 -3.88
C VAL A 13 -7.08 1.76 -3.26
N GLY A 14 -6.71 0.73 -2.50
CA GLY A 14 -5.42 0.62 -1.80
C GLY A 14 -5.42 1.26 -0.41
N ASP A 15 -4.23 1.34 0.21
CA ASP A 15 -4.02 1.82 1.58
C ASP A 15 -4.86 1.09 2.63
N LEU A 16 -4.76 -0.24 2.58
CA LEU A 16 -5.42 -1.15 3.51
C LEU A 16 -4.70 -1.22 4.86
N ILE A 17 -3.45 -0.76 4.92
CA ILE A 17 -2.61 -0.82 6.12
C ILE A 17 -2.11 0.57 6.56
N ASP A 18 -1.57 0.64 7.78
CA ASP A 18 -0.93 1.80 8.45
C ASP A 18 -1.83 3.00 8.75
N ARG A 19 -3.16 2.82 8.76
CA ARG A 19 -4.14 3.85 9.20
C ARG A 19 -4.77 3.59 10.57
N GLY A 20 -4.49 2.44 11.18
CA GLY A 20 -5.03 2.01 12.47
C GLY A 20 -4.40 0.70 12.95
N LEU A 21 -4.92 0.10 14.03
CA LEU A 21 -4.37 -1.11 14.68
C LEU A 21 -5.15 -2.39 14.36
N GLN A 22 -5.83 -2.44 13.21
CA GLN A 22 -6.57 -3.62 12.73
C GLN A 22 -6.20 -4.00 11.29
N ASN A 23 -4.93 -3.81 10.93
CA ASN A 23 -4.39 -3.99 9.59
C ASN A 23 -4.60 -5.42 9.07
N PHE A 24 -4.27 -6.45 9.86
CA PHE A 24 -4.45 -7.84 9.41
C PHE A 24 -5.92 -8.18 9.15
N GLU A 25 -6.83 -7.66 9.97
CA GLU A 25 -8.27 -7.88 9.79
C GLU A 25 -8.79 -7.14 8.55
N VAL A 26 -8.37 -5.90 8.30
CA VAL A 26 -8.71 -5.16 7.07
C VAL A 26 -8.22 -5.92 5.84
N VAL A 27 -6.98 -6.41 5.85
CA VAL A 27 -6.41 -7.23 4.77
C VAL A 27 -7.22 -8.50 4.56
N ARG A 28 -7.60 -9.20 5.63
CA ARG A 28 -8.41 -10.42 5.56
C ARG A 28 -9.79 -10.18 4.94
N ILE A 29 -10.45 -9.09 5.33
CA ILE A 29 -11.75 -8.69 4.77
C ILE A 29 -11.59 -8.37 3.28
N ALA A 30 -10.69 -7.45 2.92
CA ALA A 30 -10.51 -7.02 1.53
C ALA A 30 -10.10 -8.18 0.62
N LYS A 31 -9.18 -9.04 1.08
CA LYS A 31 -8.75 -10.25 0.37
C LYS A 31 -9.92 -11.21 0.16
N SER A 32 -10.62 -11.60 1.23
CA SER A 32 -11.72 -12.56 1.14
C SER A 32 -12.86 -12.08 0.22
N MET A 33 -13.17 -10.78 0.23
CA MET A 33 -14.15 -10.19 -0.69
C MET A 33 -13.65 -10.19 -2.14
N THR A 34 -12.37 -9.90 -2.36
CA THR A 34 -11.75 -9.90 -3.69
C THR A 34 -11.73 -11.31 -4.29
N GLU A 35 -11.29 -12.31 -3.52
CA GLU A 35 -11.25 -13.72 -3.94
C GLU A 35 -12.64 -14.30 -4.20
N ALA A 36 -13.66 -13.84 -3.46
CA ALA A 36 -15.06 -14.21 -3.68
C ALA A 36 -15.74 -13.43 -4.83
N GLY A 37 -15.01 -12.55 -5.54
CA GLY A 37 -15.52 -11.73 -6.64
C GLY A 37 -16.50 -10.63 -6.22
N GLN A 38 -16.63 -10.35 -4.91
CA GLN A 38 -17.48 -9.30 -4.31
C GLN A 38 -16.78 -7.95 -4.25
N ALA A 39 -15.46 -7.92 -4.40
CA ALA A 39 -14.68 -6.71 -4.49
C ALA A 39 -13.65 -6.79 -5.61
N ILE A 40 -13.16 -5.61 -6.02
CA ILE A 40 -11.92 -5.46 -6.76
C ILE A 40 -11.00 -4.55 -5.94
N THR A 41 -9.70 -4.86 -5.95
CA THR A 41 -8.70 -4.16 -5.13
C THR A 41 -7.52 -3.79 -6.02
N VAL A 42 -7.06 -2.54 -5.95
CA VAL A 42 -5.79 -2.09 -6.54
C VAL A 42 -4.75 -1.88 -5.44
N MET A 43 -3.47 -2.00 -5.79
CA MET A 43 -2.36 -1.73 -4.88
C MET A 43 -2.30 -0.23 -4.54
N GLY A 44 -2.15 0.12 -3.26
CA GLY A 44 -1.82 1.48 -2.81
C GLY A 44 -0.33 1.64 -2.49
N ASN A 45 0.08 2.86 -2.10
CA ASN A 45 1.47 3.10 -1.73
C ASN A 45 1.86 2.37 -0.44
N HIS A 46 0.93 2.19 0.50
CA HIS A 46 1.24 1.46 1.73
C HIS A 46 1.53 -0.02 1.48
N GLU A 47 0.75 -0.69 0.61
CA GLU A 47 1.03 -2.07 0.19
C GLU A 47 2.38 -2.19 -0.53
N PHE A 48 2.67 -1.29 -1.48
CA PHE A 48 3.95 -1.25 -2.18
C PHE A 48 5.12 -1.03 -1.20
N ASN A 49 4.98 -0.08 -0.29
CA ASN A 49 6.00 0.21 0.72
C ASN A 49 6.25 -0.99 1.64
N ALA A 50 5.22 -1.72 2.04
CA ALA A 50 5.36 -2.92 2.87
C ALA A 50 6.13 -4.04 2.14
N ILE A 51 5.85 -4.25 0.84
CA ILE A 51 6.62 -5.18 0.01
C ILE A 51 8.09 -4.77 -0.04
N CYS A 52 8.38 -3.50 -0.33
CA CYS A 52 9.75 -2.99 -0.40
C CYS A 52 10.46 -2.96 0.96
N PHE A 53 9.72 -2.82 2.08
CA PHE A 53 10.27 -2.87 3.44
C PHE A 53 10.83 -4.26 3.77
N ARG A 54 10.28 -5.31 3.15
CA ARG A 54 10.68 -6.71 3.39
C ARG A 54 11.55 -7.29 2.28
N THR A 55 11.60 -6.65 1.12
CA THR A 55 12.38 -7.11 -0.04
C THR A 55 13.79 -6.53 0.01
N ARG A 56 14.81 -7.35 -0.28
CA ARG A 56 16.21 -6.93 -0.40
C ARG A 56 16.65 -6.89 -1.86
N ASP A 57 17.59 -6.01 -2.18
CA ASP A 57 18.26 -5.96 -3.49
C ASP A 57 19.35 -7.04 -3.61
N GLY A 58 20.05 -7.05 -4.75
CA GLY A 58 21.16 -7.97 -5.00
C GLY A 58 22.38 -7.78 -4.10
N ASN A 59 22.48 -6.66 -3.38
CA ASN A 59 23.54 -6.39 -2.39
C ASN A 59 23.10 -6.75 -0.96
N GLY A 60 21.85 -7.19 -0.78
CA GLY A 60 21.27 -7.50 0.52
C GLY A 60 20.68 -6.29 1.25
N GLU A 61 20.62 -5.10 0.64
CA GLU A 61 20.00 -3.92 1.24
C GLU A 61 18.48 -3.92 1.04
N PHE A 62 17.70 -3.46 2.01
CA PHE A 62 16.24 -3.38 1.85
C PHE A 62 15.85 -2.30 0.84
N LEU A 63 14.92 -2.63 -0.06
CA LEU A 63 14.44 -1.69 -1.10
C LEU A 63 13.81 -0.44 -0.50
N ARG A 64 13.09 -0.59 0.62
CA ARG A 64 12.71 0.52 1.48
C ARG A 64 13.53 0.48 2.76
N LYS A 65 14.48 1.40 2.86
CA LYS A 65 15.38 1.54 4.02
C LYS A 65 14.61 1.67 5.33
N HIS A 66 15.06 1.00 6.39
CA HIS A 66 14.48 1.05 7.73
C HIS A 66 14.93 2.31 8.49
N THR A 67 14.70 3.48 7.90
CA THR A 67 14.93 4.78 8.57
C THR A 67 13.81 5.06 9.57
N SER A 68 14.06 5.91 10.57
CA SER A 68 13.04 6.27 11.58
C SER A 68 11.73 6.74 10.94
N LYS A 69 11.80 7.59 9.91
CA LYS A 69 10.63 8.04 9.14
C LYS A 69 9.85 6.88 8.53
N ASN A 70 10.54 5.94 7.88
CA ASN A 70 9.87 4.82 7.21
C ASN A 70 9.27 3.83 8.21
N ILE A 71 9.92 3.63 9.36
CA ILE A 71 9.40 2.81 10.45
C ILE A 71 8.17 3.48 11.06
N GLU A 72 8.21 4.79 11.30
CA GLU A 72 7.07 5.54 11.84
C GLU A 72 5.86 5.47 10.91
N GLN A 73 6.07 5.68 9.60
CA GLN A 73 5.01 5.52 8.59
C GLN A 73 4.44 4.10 8.49
N HIS A 74 5.19 3.09 8.94
CA HIS A 74 4.81 1.67 8.90
C HIS A 74 4.50 1.11 10.30
N HIS A 75 4.42 1.98 11.30
CA HIS A 75 4.46 1.57 12.70
C HIS A 75 3.25 0.71 13.07
N ALA A 76 2.07 1.08 12.60
CA ALA A 76 0.85 0.38 13.00
C ALA A 76 0.83 -1.08 12.51
N PHE A 77 1.27 -1.31 11.27
CA PHE A 77 1.40 -2.68 10.76
C PHE A 77 2.50 -3.46 11.48
N LEU A 78 3.69 -2.86 11.66
CA LEU A 78 4.79 -3.48 12.39
C LEU A 78 4.44 -3.79 13.86
N TYR A 79 3.64 -2.93 14.49
CA TYR A 79 3.17 -3.13 15.86
C TYR A 79 2.30 -4.39 15.95
N GLU A 80 1.34 -4.57 15.04
CA GLU A 80 0.57 -5.82 14.98
C GLU A 80 1.45 -7.04 14.73
N VAL A 81 2.44 -6.90 13.85
CA VAL A 81 3.40 -7.98 13.56
C VAL A 81 4.17 -8.40 14.82
N ALA A 82 4.51 -7.44 15.69
CA ALA A 82 5.26 -7.70 16.91
C ALA A 82 4.39 -8.25 18.05
N MET A 83 3.11 -7.87 18.11
CA MET A 83 2.25 -8.12 19.27
C MET A 83 1.33 -9.34 19.14
N GLN A 84 1.04 -9.82 17.92
CA GLN A 84 0.10 -10.94 17.71
C GLN A 84 0.82 -12.29 17.59
N GLU A 85 0.21 -13.33 18.18
CA GLU A 85 0.63 -14.71 17.96
C GLU A 85 0.43 -15.09 16.48
N ASN A 86 1.38 -15.80 15.87
CA ASN A 86 1.39 -16.16 14.43
C ASN A 86 1.46 -15.00 13.43
N ALA A 87 1.71 -13.77 13.89
CA ALA A 87 1.85 -12.58 13.05
C ALA A 87 2.81 -12.73 11.86
N GLN A 88 3.89 -13.52 11.99
CA GLN A 88 4.84 -13.73 10.88
C GLN A 88 4.19 -14.40 9.66
N ALA A 89 3.29 -15.36 9.89
CA ALA A 89 2.56 -16.02 8.82
C ALA A 89 1.52 -15.08 8.19
N GLU A 90 0.81 -14.30 9.00
CA GLU A 90 -0.14 -13.29 8.50
C GLU A 90 0.58 -12.18 7.71
N TRP A 91 1.75 -11.74 8.18
CA TRP A 91 2.58 -10.77 7.49
C TRP A 91 3.05 -11.30 6.14
N GLN A 92 3.56 -12.53 6.08
CA GLN A 92 3.94 -13.17 4.82
C GLN A 92 2.75 -13.27 3.86
N ALA A 93 1.60 -13.76 4.34
CA ALA A 93 0.41 -13.91 3.53
C ALA A 93 -0.13 -12.58 3.01
N ALA A 94 -0.02 -11.50 3.79
CA ALA A 94 -0.38 -10.14 3.37
C ALA A 94 0.56 -9.65 2.26
N ILE A 95 1.89 -9.74 2.46
CA ILE A 95 2.88 -9.34 1.45
C ILE A 95 2.70 -10.13 0.14
N ASP A 96 2.47 -11.44 0.23
CA ASP A 96 2.25 -12.28 -0.94
C ASP A 96 0.97 -11.88 -1.68
N TRP A 97 -0.11 -11.58 -0.96
CA TRP A 97 -1.35 -11.10 -1.57
C TRP A 97 -1.17 -9.71 -2.20
N PHE A 98 -0.47 -8.78 -1.55
CA PHE A 98 -0.19 -7.46 -2.12
C PHE A 98 0.54 -7.57 -3.45
N LYS A 99 1.52 -8.47 -3.59
CA LYS A 99 2.23 -8.72 -4.86
C LYS A 99 1.29 -9.17 -6.00
N THR A 100 0.09 -9.66 -5.70
CA THR A 100 -0.92 -10.06 -6.70
C THR A 100 -1.88 -8.94 -7.09
N LEU A 101 -1.82 -7.78 -6.42
CA LEU A 101 -2.74 -6.68 -6.70
C LEU A 101 -2.35 -5.94 -8.00
N PRO A 102 -3.34 -5.57 -8.84
CA PRO A 102 -3.11 -4.70 -9.99
C PRO A 102 -2.63 -3.31 -9.55
N ILE A 103 -1.70 -2.72 -10.30
CA ILE A 103 -1.34 -1.30 -10.14
C ILE A 103 -2.50 -0.40 -10.58
N PHE A 104 -3.22 -0.79 -11.63
CA PHE A 104 -4.42 -0.10 -12.10
C PHE A 104 -5.38 -1.08 -12.79
N ILE A 105 -6.66 -0.71 -12.83
CA ILE A 105 -7.71 -1.42 -13.57
C ILE A 105 -8.25 -0.49 -14.65
N GLU A 106 -8.34 -1.00 -15.87
CA GLU A 106 -8.97 -0.33 -17.01
C GLU A 106 -9.99 -1.28 -17.64
N THR A 107 -11.23 -0.81 -17.73
CA THR A 107 -12.30 -1.43 -18.51
C THR A 107 -12.88 -0.38 -19.45
N GLU A 108 -13.83 -0.77 -20.30
CA GLU A 108 -14.54 0.17 -21.17
C GLU A 108 -15.18 1.35 -20.41
N ASN A 109 -15.68 1.11 -19.20
CA ASN A 109 -16.50 2.07 -18.46
C ASN A 109 -15.85 2.57 -17.16
N LEU A 110 -14.68 2.06 -16.81
CA LEU A 110 -14.12 2.28 -15.48
C LEU A 110 -12.59 2.27 -15.49
N ARG A 111 -12.03 3.23 -14.77
CA ARG A 111 -10.60 3.41 -14.52
C ARG A 111 -10.38 3.52 -13.02
N ILE A 112 -9.50 2.70 -12.49
CA ILE A 112 -9.17 2.68 -11.06
C ILE A 112 -7.66 2.64 -10.92
N VAL A 113 -7.14 3.54 -10.11
CA VAL A 113 -5.75 3.61 -9.64
C VAL A 113 -5.79 4.24 -8.26
N HIS A 114 -4.80 3.95 -7.41
CA HIS A 114 -4.80 4.45 -6.03
C HIS A 114 -4.77 5.98 -5.94
N ALA A 115 -3.84 6.64 -6.63
CA ALA A 115 -3.67 8.09 -6.52
C ALA A 115 -4.02 8.84 -7.81
N CYS A 116 -3.16 8.77 -8.84
CA CYS A 116 -3.30 9.59 -10.04
C CYS A 116 -3.37 8.74 -11.30
N TRP A 117 -4.43 8.93 -12.09
CA TRP A 117 -4.49 8.35 -13.43
C TRP A 117 -3.65 9.20 -14.38
N ASP A 118 -2.44 8.73 -14.69
CA ASP A 118 -1.55 9.37 -15.65
C ASP A 118 -1.22 8.42 -16.81
N GLN A 119 -1.66 8.79 -18.03
CA GLN A 119 -1.50 7.93 -19.20
C GLN A 119 -0.03 7.68 -19.54
N LYS A 120 0.84 8.69 -19.36
CA LYS A 120 2.27 8.55 -19.63
C LYS A 120 2.92 7.50 -18.73
N SER A 121 2.60 7.53 -17.44
CA SER A 121 3.05 6.54 -16.46
C SER A 121 2.52 5.14 -16.77
N ILE A 122 1.25 5.04 -17.16
CA ILE A 122 0.64 3.78 -17.61
C ILE A 122 1.38 3.23 -18.85
N ASP A 123 1.65 4.06 -19.85
CA ASP A 123 2.33 3.63 -21.08
C ASP A 123 3.77 3.15 -20.82
N ILE A 124 4.45 3.73 -19.83
CA ILE A 124 5.78 3.27 -19.38
C ILE A 124 5.70 1.88 -18.74
N LEU A 125 4.70 1.64 -17.89
CA LEU A 125 4.60 0.40 -17.10
C LEU A 125 3.92 -0.74 -17.85
N LYS A 126 2.82 -0.47 -18.56
CA LYS A 126 1.92 -1.49 -19.15
C LYS A 126 2.65 -2.57 -19.97
N PRO A 127 3.68 -2.28 -20.78
CA PRO A 127 4.44 -3.32 -21.51
C PRO A 127 5.28 -4.25 -20.61
N LYS A 128 5.51 -3.86 -19.36
CA LYS A 128 6.39 -4.55 -18.39
C LYS A 128 5.59 -5.24 -17.28
N LEU A 129 4.32 -4.89 -17.09
CA LEU A 129 3.46 -5.48 -16.07
C LEU A 129 3.10 -6.93 -16.41
N GLY A 130 2.82 -7.70 -15.37
CA GLY A 130 2.33 -9.06 -15.47
C GLY A 130 0.85 -9.13 -15.82
N VAL A 131 0.30 -10.34 -15.72
CA VAL A 131 -1.14 -10.58 -15.87
C VAL A 131 -1.91 -9.67 -14.89
N ASN A 132 -3.04 -9.12 -15.36
CA ASN A 132 -3.87 -8.19 -14.60
C ASN A 132 -3.10 -6.94 -14.11
N ASN A 133 -2.17 -6.38 -14.89
CA ASN A 133 -1.42 -5.17 -14.53
C ASN A 133 -0.69 -5.27 -13.17
N THR A 134 -0.24 -6.47 -12.78
CA THR A 134 0.53 -6.71 -11.56
C THR A 134 2.00 -6.32 -11.76
N LEU A 135 2.68 -5.85 -10.70
CA LEU A 135 4.11 -5.53 -10.77
C LEU A 135 4.96 -6.79 -10.59
N PRO A 136 5.72 -7.25 -11.62
CA PRO A 136 6.55 -8.44 -11.51
C PRO A 136 7.69 -8.26 -10.52
N GLU A 137 8.10 -9.35 -9.87
CA GLU A 137 9.11 -9.32 -8.81
C GLU A 137 10.45 -8.67 -9.23
N LYS A 138 10.88 -8.91 -10.47
CA LYS A 138 12.10 -8.32 -11.04
C LYS A 138 12.08 -6.79 -11.13
N LEU A 139 10.92 -6.14 -11.06
CA LEU A 139 10.78 -4.69 -11.23
C LEU A 139 10.74 -3.93 -9.89
N TYR A 140 10.70 -4.60 -8.73
CA TYR A 140 10.65 -3.87 -7.45
C TYR A 140 11.92 -3.04 -7.19
N VAL A 141 13.08 -3.50 -7.69
CA VAL A 141 14.34 -2.74 -7.61
C VAL A 141 14.22 -1.45 -8.42
N ASP A 142 13.84 -1.55 -9.69
CA ASP A 142 13.65 -0.39 -10.58
C ASP A 142 12.57 0.56 -10.03
N ALA A 143 11.45 0.00 -9.56
CA ALA A 143 10.35 0.73 -8.92
C ALA A 143 10.72 1.41 -7.59
N SER A 144 11.86 1.05 -6.99
CA SER A 144 12.37 1.64 -5.75
C SER A 144 13.63 2.50 -5.98
N THR A 145 14.10 2.63 -7.22
CA THR A 145 15.33 3.35 -7.56
C THR A 145 15.03 4.74 -8.12
N LYS A 146 15.32 5.78 -7.33
CA LYS A 146 15.13 7.17 -7.75
C LYS A 146 15.86 7.47 -9.06
N GLY A 147 15.14 8.10 -9.99
CA GLY A 147 15.64 8.44 -11.33
C GLY A 147 15.31 7.39 -12.39
N ASP A 148 14.90 6.18 -12.00
CA ASP A 148 14.38 5.20 -12.95
C ASP A 148 12.97 5.61 -13.44
N PRO A 149 12.65 5.46 -14.75
CA PRO A 149 11.31 5.72 -15.25
C PRO A 149 10.20 4.89 -14.58
N ILE A 150 10.50 3.66 -14.16
CA ILE A 150 9.56 2.77 -13.44
C ILE A 150 9.28 3.35 -12.04
N PHE A 151 10.30 3.81 -11.33
CA PHE A 151 10.13 4.52 -10.06
C PHE A 151 9.20 5.72 -10.22
N GLY A 152 9.46 6.59 -11.20
CA GLY A 152 8.63 7.78 -11.42
C GLY A 152 7.18 7.46 -11.76
N ALA A 153 6.94 6.42 -12.57
CA ALA A 153 5.61 5.96 -12.90
C ALA A 153 4.88 5.36 -11.67
N ILE A 154 5.56 4.55 -10.85
CA ILE A 154 4.98 3.99 -9.63
C ILE A 154 4.66 5.08 -8.61
N GLU A 155 5.55 6.04 -8.38
CA GLU A 155 5.28 7.20 -7.52
C GLU A 155 4.05 7.97 -8.00
N THR A 156 3.93 8.22 -9.30
CA THR A 156 2.80 8.96 -9.87
C THR A 156 1.49 8.20 -9.66
N LEU A 157 1.45 6.90 -9.99
CA LEU A 157 0.22 6.11 -9.90
C LEU A 157 -0.18 5.82 -8.45
N LEU A 158 0.79 5.59 -7.55
CA LEU A 158 0.52 5.14 -6.17
C LEU A 158 0.60 6.25 -5.11
N LYS A 159 1.21 7.40 -5.38
CA LYS A 159 1.28 8.53 -4.41
C LYS A 159 0.71 9.83 -4.97
N GLY A 160 0.69 9.94 -6.29
CA GLY A 160 0.29 11.16 -6.98
C GLY A 160 1.45 12.14 -7.14
N ASP A 161 1.15 13.29 -7.75
CA ASP A 161 2.13 14.37 -7.95
C ASP A 161 2.30 15.15 -6.65
N GLU A 162 3.39 14.87 -5.92
CA GLU A 162 3.78 15.63 -4.73
C GLU A 162 4.51 16.91 -5.13
N LYS A 163 3.91 18.07 -4.84
CA LYS A 163 4.54 19.38 -5.04
C LYS A 163 4.86 20.02 -3.71
N GLU A 164 6.02 20.66 -3.64
CA GLU A 164 6.36 21.52 -2.51
C GLU A 164 5.35 22.66 -2.41
N LEU A 165 4.86 22.89 -1.20
CA LEU A 165 4.02 24.04 -0.92
C LEU A 165 4.86 25.32 -0.97
N PRO A 166 4.26 26.46 -1.38
CA PRO A 166 4.93 27.74 -1.28
C PRO A 166 5.40 28.04 0.15
N ASP A 167 6.48 28.81 0.27
CA ASP A 167 7.04 29.19 1.57
C ASP A 167 5.97 29.78 2.50
N GLY A 168 5.95 29.28 3.73
CA GLY A 168 5.00 29.71 4.76
C GLY A 168 3.63 29.05 4.70
N ILE A 169 3.38 28.15 3.75
CA ILE A 169 2.13 27.40 3.63
C ILE A 169 2.31 25.98 4.18
N THR A 170 1.40 25.57 5.06
CA THR A 170 1.34 24.20 5.61
C THR A 170 -0.10 23.71 5.64
N PHE A 171 -0.28 22.39 5.54
CA PHE A 171 -1.55 21.76 5.89
C PHE A 171 -1.62 21.59 7.41
N VAL A 172 -2.70 22.06 8.02
CA VAL A 172 -2.99 21.81 9.43
C VAL A 172 -4.00 20.67 9.50
N ALA A 173 -3.59 19.53 10.05
CA ALA A 173 -4.53 18.46 10.37
C ALA A 173 -5.35 18.89 11.59
N ILE A 174 -6.66 19.05 11.43
CA ILE A 174 -7.56 19.23 12.56
C ILE A 174 -7.79 17.84 13.18
N LEU A 175 -6.96 17.50 14.17
CA LEU A 175 -7.19 16.33 15.00
C LEU A 175 -8.26 16.69 16.04
N GLU A 176 -9.54 16.53 15.68
CA GLU A 176 -10.56 16.36 16.72
C GLU A 176 -10.30 15.00 17.37
N VAL A 177 -9.51 14.99 18.44
CA VAL A 177 -9.34 13.81 19.28
C VAL A 177 -10.62 13.67 20.11
N PRO A 178 -11.42 12.61 19.93
CA PRO A 178 -12.51 12.34 20.86
C PRO A 178 -11.91 12.18 22.26
N PRO A 179 -12.52 12.76 23.31
CA PRO A 179 -11.95 12.81 24.66
C PRO A 179 -11.53 11.44 25.24
N ASP A 180 -12.03 10.34 24.67
CA ASP A 180 -11.84 8.98 25.17
C ASP A 180 -10.52 8.31 24.73
N PHE A 181 -9.72 8.93 23.84
CA PHE A 181 -8.47 8.33 23.32
C PHE A 181 -7.17 8.93 23.89
N ALA A 182 -7.25 9.87 24.84
CA ALA A 182 -6.08 10.41 25.53
C ALA A 182 -5.60 9.46 26.65
N GLY A 183 -5.00 8.33 26.30
CA GLY A 183 -4.53 7.38 27.32
C GLY A 183 -3.67 6.24 26.80
N GLY A 184 -2.41 6.53 26.45
CA GLY A 184 -1.40 5.49 26.29
C GLY A 184 -0.28 5.89 25.35
N SER A 185 0.82 6.39 25.90
CA SER A 185 2.10 6.48 25.18
C SER A 185 2.50 5.09 24.66
N PRO A 186 2.69 4.87 23.35
CA PRO A 186 3.21 3.61 22.85
C PRO A 186 4.66 3.46 23.32
N LYS A 187 4.94 2.43 24.11
CA LYS A 187 6.31 1.99 24.34
C LYS A 187 6.84 1.45 23.02
N GLN A 188 8.01 1.95 22.58
CA GLN A 188 8.72 1.39 21.44
C GLN A 188 8.94 -0.12 21.66
N PRO A 189 8.63 -0.97 20.66
CA PRO A 189 9.01 -2.37 20.73
C PRO A 189 10.54 -2.50 20.64
N PRO A 190 11.15 -3.50 21.30
CA PRO A 190 12.58 -3.76 21.17
C PRO A 190 12.91 -4.22 19.75
N ILE A 191 14.03 -3.69 19.23
CA ILE A 191 14.66 -4.00 17.95
C ILE A 191 15.01 -5.50 17.86
#